data_AF-A0A9Q2NNH4-F1
#
_entry.id   AF-A0A9Q2NNH4-F1
#
_cell.length_a   1.000
_cell.length_b   1.000
_cell.length_c   1.000
_cell.angle_alpha   90.00
_cell.angle_beta   90.00
_cell.angle_gamma   90.00
#
_symmetry.space_group_name_H-M   'P 1'
#
loop_
_entity.id
_entity.type
_entity.pdbx_description
1 polymer ?
#
loop_
_entity_poly.entity_id
_entity_poly.type
_entity_poly.pdbx_seq_one_letter_code
_entity_poly.pdbx_strand_id
1 'polypeptide(L)'
;MFDLSQTEFRLSDFAKTAGDEAPTPILSNDGAPSREVMDYCDKHNLTLDWALLGESPVHRRPKAPKLSDVEVDAIFLHGLLQGLSLLIDETERVSSPASNATTALVEEVIKKSALLSEDLGRLVDVTPGARSVSSEAIQ
;
A
#
# COMPACT_ATOMS: atom_id res chain seq x y z
N MET A 1 -24.46 -7.04 23.79
CA MET A 1 -23.96 -8.37 24.21
C MET A 1 -23.06 -8.84 23.09
N PHE A 2 -21.78 -9.12 23.38
CA PHE A 2 -20.82 -9.57 22.36
C PHE A 2 -21.18 -11.01 21.96
N ASP A 3 -21.54 -11.22 20.69
CA ASP A 3 -21.91 -12.53 20.16
C ASP A 3 -20.73 -13.12 19.36
N LEU A 4 -20.08 -14.11 19.95
CA LEU A 4 -18.96 -14.81 19.34
C LEU A 4 -19.38 -15.55 18.07
N SER A 5 -20.56 -16.16 18.04
CA SER A 5 -21.03 -16.92 16.89
C SER A 5 -21.31 -16.01 15.69
N GLN A 6 -21.84 -14.82 15.94
CA GLN A 6 -22.01 -13.80 14.89
C GLN A 6 -20.65 -13.30 14.36
N THR A 7 -19.67 -13.15 15.25
CA THR A 7 -18.30 -12.71 14.92
C THR A 7 -17.56 -13.77 14.08
N GLU A 8 -17.64 -15.03 14.47
CA GLU A 8 -17.10 -16.18 13.71
C GLU A 8 -17.70 -16.26 12.31
N PHE A 9 -19.02 -16.15 12.21
CA PHE A 9 -19.71 -16.19 10.93
C PHE A 9 -19.25 -15.07 10.00
N ARG A 10 -19.19 -13.83 10.50
CA ARG A 10 -18.77 -12.65 9.74
C ARG A 10 -17.33 -12.76 9.24
N LEU A 11 -16.41 -13.15 10.12
CA LEU A 11 -15.00 -13.33 9.74
C LEU A 11 -14.85 -14.48 8.74
N SER A 12 -15.63 -15.56 8.88
CA SER A 12 -15.66 -16.66 7.91
C SER A 12 -16.18 -16.25 6.54
N ASP A 13 -17.24 -15.45 6.49
CA ASP A 13 -17.83 -14.99 5.23
C ASP A 13 -16.89 -14.03 4.47
N PHE A 14 -16.26 -13.10 5.21
CA PHE A 14 -15.24 -12.22 4.65
C PHE A 14 -14.02 -13.03 4.16
N ALA A 15 -13.52 -13.98 4.96
CA ALA A 15 -12.38 -14.81 4.59
C ALA A 15 -12.64 -15.60 3.29
N LYS A 16 -13.83 -16.20 3.15
CA LYS A 16 -14.24 -16.87 1.90
C LYS A 16 -14.24 -15.92 0.70
N THR A 17 -14.72 -14.70 0.89
CA THR A 17 -14.76 -13.69 -0.17
C THR A 17 -13.34 -13.23 -0.54
N ALA A 18 -12.44 -13.14 0.44
CA ALA A 18 -11.03 -12.77 0.27
C ALA A 18 -10.14 -13.93 -0.24
N GLY A 19 -10.68 -15.15 -0.35
CA GLY A 19 -9.91 -16.35 -0.69
C GLY A 19 -8.90 -16.77 0.39
N ASP A 20 -9.20 -16.46 1.65
CA ASP A 20 -8.34 -16.68 2.82
C ASP A 20 -9.06 -17.52 3.88
N GLU A 21 -8.33 -17.92 4.93
CA GLU A 21 -8.92 -18.61 6.09
C GLU A 21 -9.25 -17.63 7.21
N ALA A 22 -10.33 -17.90 7.93
CA ALA A 22 -10.77 -17.04 9.02
C ALA A 22 -9.84 -17.18 10.25
N PRO A 23 -9.51 -16.07 10.94
CA PRO A 23 -8.63 -16.12 12.09
C PRO A 23 -9.29 -16.87 13.25
N THR A 24 -8.55 -17.81 13.84
CA THR A 24 -8.94 -18.55 15.04
C THR A 24 -7.71 -18.72 15.95
N PRO A 25 -7.85 -18.57 17.29
CA PRO A 25 -9.06 -18.18 18.03
C PRO A 25 -9.42 -16.69 17.83
N ILE A 26 -10.66 -16.28 18.12
CA ILE A 26 -11.09 -14.87 18.01
C ILE A 26 -10.78 -14.06 19.26
N LEU A 27 -10.86 -14.70 20.43
CA LEU A 27 -10.51 -14.12 21.72
C LEU A 27 -9.34 -14.89 22.33
N SER A 28 -8.52 -14.17 23.09
CA SER A 28 -7.52 -14.73 23.99
C SER A 28 -8.17 -15.25 25.29
N ASN A 29 -7.40 -16.00 26.07
CA ASN A 29 -7.87 -16.62 27.32
C ASN A 29 -8.32 -15.60 28.40
N ASP A 30 -7.94 -14.34 28.26
CA ASP A 30 -8.33 -13.21 29.10
C ASP A 30 -9.60 -12.48 28.61
N GLY A 31 -10.19 -12.93 27.49
CA GLY A 31 -11.35 -12.30 26.86
C GLY A 31 -11.00 -11.09 25.99
N ALA A 32 -9.72 -10.77 25.82
CA ALA A 32 -9.28 -9.75 24.86
C ALA A 32 -9.34 -10.30 23.42
N PRO A 33 -9.36 -9.44 22.38
CA PRO A 33 -9.20 -9.87 21.00
C PRO A 33 -7.87 -10.60 20.82
N SER A 34 -7.91 -11.74 20.14
CA SER A 34 -6.72 -12.54 19.91
C SER A 34 -5.73 -11.84 18.99
N ARG A 35 -4.47 -12.28 19.05
CA ARG A 35 -3.42 -11.80 18.14
C ARG A 35 -3.73 -12.16 16.69
N GLU A 36 -4.34 -13.30 16.49
CA GLU A 36 -4.75 -13.85 15.20
C GLU A 36 -5.77 -12.93 14.52
N VAL A 37 -6.75 -12.40 15.28
CA VAL A 37 -7.71 -11.42 14.75
C VAL A 37 -7.04 -10.08 14.49
N MET A 38 -6.13 -9.62 15.35
CA MET A 38 -5.39 -8.38 15.14
C MET A 38 -4.54 -8.45 13.87
N ASP A 39 -3.77 -9.54 13.70
CA ASP A 39 -2.92 -9.77 12.52
C ASP A 39 -3.77 -9.90 11.24
N TYR A 40 -4.94 -10.54 11.33
CA TYR A 40 -5.88 -10.63 10.22
C TYR A 40 -6.46 -9.27 9.83
N CYS A 41 -6.82 -8.45 10.82
CA CYS A 41 -7.27 -7.08 10.58
C CYS A 41 -6.17 -6.24 9.93
N ASP A 42 -4.92 -6.41 10.33
CA ASP A 42 -3.79 -5.70 9.73
C ASP A 42 -3.54 -6.16 8.28
N LYS A 43 -3.56 -7.48 8.02
CA LYS A 43 -3.40 -8.07 6.68
C LYS A 43 -4.42 -7.53 5.68
N HIS A 44 -5.68 -7.45 6.09
CA HIS A 44 -6.79 -7.07 5.21
C HIS A 44 -7.20 -5.60 5.33
N ASN A 45 -6.41 -4.79 6.04
CA ASN A 45 -6.72 -3.39 6.34
C ASN A 45 -8.13 -3.20 6.93
N LEU A 46 -8.54 -4.06 7.86
CA LEU A 46 -9.85 -4.01 8.51
C LEU A 46 -9.72 -3.32 9.87
N THR A 47 -10.78 -2.62 10.29
CA THR A 47 -10.86 -2.10 11.66
C THR A 47 -11.22 -3.21 12.63
N LEU A 48 -10.61 -3.18 13.82
CA LEU A 48 -10.94 -4.13 14.89
C LEU A 48 -12.39 -3.98 15.35
N ASP A 49 -12.91 -2.74 15.31
CA ASP A 49 -14.31 -2.44 15.58
C ASP A 49 -15.25 -3.16 14.62
N TRP A 50 -14.94 -3.21 13.32
CA TRP A 50 -15.71 -4.04 12.41
C TRP A 50 -15.56 -5.53 12.73
N ALA A 51 -14.33 -6.00 12.92
CA ALA A 51 -14.05 -7.41 13.12
C ALA A 51 -14.81 -7.97 14.32
N LEU A 52 -15.02 -7.17 15.36
CA LEU A 52 -15.66 -7.57 16.61
C LEU A 52 -17.13 -7.12 16.75
N LEU A 53 -17.47 -5.92 16.29
CA LEU A 53 -18.75 -5.25 16.62
C LEU A 53 -19.53 -4.75 15.40
N GLY A 54 -18.93 -4.67 14.21
CA GLY A 54 -19.53 -3.96 13.07
C GLY A 54 -20.41 -4.82 12.17
N GLU A 55 -21.37 -4.20 11.50
CA GLU A 55 -22.29 -4.89 10.58
C GLU A 55 -21.72 -5.03 9.16
N SER A 56 -20.76 -4.20 8.75
CA SER A 56 -20.19 -4.20 7.39
C SER A 56 -18.71 -3.81 7.38
N PRO A 57 -17.87 -4.37 6.48
CA PRO A 57 -16.42 -4.15 6.47
C PRO A 57 -16.06 -2.67 6.45
N VAL A 58 -15.42 -2.20 7.53
CA VAL A 58 -14.83 -0.87 7.57
C VAL A 58 -13.34 -1.04 7.38
N HIS A 59 -12.87 -0.67 6.20
CA HIS A 59 -11.45 -0.67 5.90
C HIS A 59 -10.76 0.51 6.59
N ARG A 60 -9.61 0.24 7.20
CA ARG A 60 -8.70 1.30 7.65
C ARG A 60 -8.34 2.12 6.42
N ARG A 61 -8.40 3.46 6.54
CA ARG A 61 -7.77 4.31 5.53
C ARG A 61 -6.30 3.88 5.42
N PRO A 62 -5.76 3.64 4.22
CA PRO A 62 -4.36 3.29 4.07
C PRO A 62 -3.53 4.32 4.83
N LYS A 63 -2.58 3.84 5.63
CA LYS A 63 -1.72 4.69 6.42
C LYS A 63 -1.05 5.69 5.48
N ALA A 64 -1.19 6.98 5.77
CA ALA A 64 -0.54 8.01 4.98
C ALA A 64 0.95 7.68 4.86
N PRO A 65 1.53 7.70 3.65
CA PRO A 65 2.96 7.49 3.48
C PRO A 65 3.72 8.53 4.30
N LYS A 66 4.86 8.15 4.89
CA LYS A 66 5.71 9.14 5.55
C LYS A 66 6.54 9.86 4.51
N LEU A 67 6.95 11.10 4.81
CA LEU A 67 7.87 11.85 3.95
C LEU A 67 9.17 11.05 3.68
N SER A 68 9.68 10.37 4.69
CA SER A 68 10.87 9.51 4.56
C SER A 68 10.70 8.37 3.56
N ASP A 69 9.48 7.82 3.44
CA ASP A 69 9.20 6.72 2.52
C ASP A 69 9.24 7.24 1.07
N VAL A 70 8.63 8.41 0.86
CA VAL A 70 8.63 9.13 -0.43
C VAL A 70 10.05 9.59 -0.84
N GLU A 71 10.87 10.05 0.11
CA GLU A 71 12.27 10.40 -0.15
C GLU A 71 13.08 9.18 -0.62
N VAL A 72 12.91 8.03 0.02
CA VAL A 72 13.57 6.78 -0.37
C VAL A 72 13.14 6.34 -1.77
N ASP A 73 11.85 6.41 -2.07
CA ASP A 73 11.33 6.05 -3.40
C ASP A 73 11.85 7.00 -4.50
N ALA A 74 11.98 8.30 -4.21
CA ALA A 74 12.57 9.26 -5.14
C ALA A 74 14.06 8.96 -5.43
N ILE A 75 14.84 8.60 -4.40
CA ILE A 75 16.24 8.18 -4.55
C ILE A 75 16.33 6.90 -5.39
N PHE A 76 15.46 5.93 -5.12
CA PHE A 76 15.42 4.67 -5.87
C PHE A 76 15.09 4.92 -7.35
N LEU A 77 14.08 5.74 -7.64
CA LEU A 77 13.71 6.12 -9.00
C LEU A 77 14.86 6.81 -9.73
N HIS A 78 15.61 7.69 -9.05
CA HIS A 78 16.79 8.31 -9.60
C HIS A 78 17.86 7.26 -10.00
N GLY A 79 18.10 6.26 -9.14
CA GLY A 79 19.00 5.16 -9.45
C GLY A 79 18.57 4.32 -10.66
N LEU A 80 17.27 4.03 -10.79
CA LEU A 80 16.74 3.33 -11.98
C LEU A 80 16.98 4.14 -13.26
N LEU A 81 16.77 5.45 -13.23
CA LEU A 81 17.01 6.34 -14.37
C LEU A 81 18.50 6.41 -14.74
N GLN A 82 19.41 6.42 -13.75
CA GLN A 82 20.84 6.32 -14.00
C GLN A 82 21.20 5.00 -14.72
N GLY A 83 20.66 3.87 -14.25
CA GLY A 83 20.85 2.57 -14.89
C GLY A 83 20.31 2.56 -16.32
N LEU A 84 19.17 3.20 -16.56
CA LEU A 84 18.56 3.30 -17.88
C LEU A 84 19.43 4.11 -18.85
N SER A 85 20.02 5.22 -18.39
CA SER A 85 20.94 6.02 -19.19
C SER A 85 22.16 5.20 -19.63
N LEU A 86 22.71 4.37 -18.74
CA LEU A 86 23.86 3.51 -19.07
C LEU A 86 23.51 2.45 -20.12
N LEU A 87 22.34 1.83 -20.00
CA LEU A 87 21.88 0.82 -20.94
C LEU A 87 21.59 1.40 -22.33
N ILE A 88 21.01 2.61 -22.40
CA ILE A 88 20.78 3.31 -23.67
C ILE A 88 22.12 3.59 -24.36
N ASP A 89 23.09 4.15 -23.64
CA ASP A 89 24.45 4.42 -24.16
C ASP A 89 25.15 3.14 -24.68
N GLU A 90 24.86 1.99 -24.07
CA GLU A 90 25.43 0.69 -24.46
C GLU A 90 24.72 0.09 -25.69
N THR A 91 23.39 0.25 -25.80
CA THR A 91 22.62 -0.21 -26.98
C THR A 91 22.99 0.51 -28.28
N GLU A 92 23.42 1.78 -28.21
CA GLU A 92 23.90 2.51 -29.39
C GLU A 92 25.27 2.01 -29.89
N ARG A 93 26.01 1.27 -29.06
CA ARG A 93 27.39 0.85 -29.33
C ARG A 93 27.53 -0.64 -29.65
N VAL A 94 26.61 -1.49 -29.21
CA VAL A 94 26.69 -2.96 -29.39
C VAL A 94 25.29 -3.57 -29.54
N SER A 95 25.10 -4.49 -30.50
CA SER A 95 23.89 -5.34 -30.58
C SER A 95 23.89 -6.35 -29.41
N SER A 96 23.31 -5.95 -28.28
CA SER A 96 23.49 -6.58 -26.98
C SER A 96 22.15 -6.94 -26.30
N PRO A 97 22.12 -7.94 -25.38
CA PRO A 97 21.00 -8.22 -24.46
C PRO A 97 20.47 -7.01 -23.67
N ALA A 98 21.19 -5.90 -23.69
CA ALA A 98 20.81 -4.61 -23.14
C ALA A 98 19.38 -4.20 -23.53
N SER A 99 18.88 -4.52 -24.73
CA SER A 99 17.52 -4.15 -25.15
C SER A 99 16.41 -4.68 -24.23
N ASN A 100 16.53 -5.92 -23.73
CA ASN A 100 15.50 -6.49 -22.84
C ASN A 100 15.60 -5.90 -21.43
N ALA A 101 16.83 -5.64 -20.96
CA ALA A 101 17.07 -4.98 -19.68
C ALA A 101 16.56 -3.53 -19.69
N THR A 102 16.77 -2.80 -20.80
CA THR A 102 16.27 -1.44 -21.01
C THR A 102 14.75 -1.41 -20.89
N THR A 103 14.04 -2.30 -21.61
CA THR A 103 12.57 -2.35 -21.55
C THR A 103 12.05 -2.63 -20.14
N ALA A 104 12.60 -3.64 -19.46
CA ALA A 104 12.20 -3.97 -18.09
C ALA A 104 12.46 -2.81 -17.11
N LEU A 105 13.57 -2.10 -17.29
CA LEU A 105 13.92 -0.97 -16.44
C LEU A 105 13.02 0.26 -16.70
N VAL A 106 12.64 0.51 -17.96
CA VAL A 106 11.64 1.55 -18.32
C VAL A 106 10.30 1.26 -17.66
N GLU A 107 9.82 0.01 -17.72
CA GLU A 107 8.55 -0.38 -17.10
C GLU A 107 8.57 -0.15 -15.58
N GLU A 108 9.67 -0.52 -14.91
CA GLU A 108 9.82 -0.29 -13.48
C GLU A 108 9.89 1.21 -13.13
N VAL A 109 10.58 2.03 -13.95
CA VAL A 109 10.61 3.50 -13.79
C VAL A 109 9.20 4.09 -13.90
N ILE A 110 8.41 3.68 -14.89
CA ILE A 110 7.03 4.16 -15.08
C ILE A 110 6.19 3.81 -13.85
N LYS A 111 6.25 2.55 -13.41
CA LYS A 111 5.51 2.05 -12.25
C LYS A 111 5.89 2.80 -10.97
N LYS A 112 7.19 2.97 -10.70
CA LYS A 112 7.68 3.68 -9.52
C LYS A 112 7.35 5.17 -9.54
N SER A 113 7.39 5.80 -10.71
CA SER A 113 6.97 7.20 -10.87
C SER A 113 5.48 7.41 -10.56
N ALA A 114 4.62 6.50 -11.02
CA ALA A 114 3.18 6.55 -10.74
C ALA A 114 2.89 6.41 -9.23
N LEU A 115 3.54 5.45 -8.58
CA LEU A 115 3.41 5.25 -7.13
C LEU A 115 3.90 6.47 -6.34
N LEU A 116 5.07 7.02 -6.70
CA LEU A 116 5.63 8.20 -6.06
C LEU A 116 4.68 9.41 -6.19
N SER A 117 4.05 9.59 -7.36
CA SER A 117 3.05 10.64 -7.56
C SER A 117 1.82 10.45 -6.69
N GLU A 118 1.34 9.21 -6.52
CA GLU A 118 0.19 8.91 -5.67
C GLU A 118 0.51 9.19 -4.20
N ASP A 119 1.68 8.77 -3.72
CA ASP A 119 2.09 8.95 -2.34
C ASP A 119 2.39 10.41 -1.99
N LEU A 120 2.93 11.19 -2.94
CA LEU A 120 3.01 12.64 -2.84
C LEU A 120 1.62 13.28 -2.70
N GLY A 121 0.64 12.85 -3.52
CA GLY A 121 -0.74 13.33 -3.41
C GLY A 121 -1.36 13.04 -2.05
N ARG A 122 -1.13 11.83 -1.51
CA ARG A 122 -1.60 11.44 -0.16
C ARG A 122 -0.94 12.24 0.95
N LEU A 123 0.35 12.57 0.85
CA LEU A 123 1.06 13.45 1.79
C LEU A 123 0.46 14.87 1.82
N VAL A 124 0.17 15.41 0.64
CA VAL A 124 -0.45 16.74 0.46
C VAL A 124 -1.84 16.78 1.11
N ASP A 125 -2.66 15.75 0.92
CA ASP A 125 -4.02 15.67 1.46
C ASP A 125 -4.06 15.52 3.00
N VAL A 126 -2.97 15.05 3.62
CA VAL A 126 -2.84 14.91 5.09
C VAL A 126 -2.31 16.20 5.73
N THR A 127 -1.74 17.12 4.94
CA THR A 127 -1.19 18.39 5.41
C THR A 127 -2.23 19.52 5.25
N PRO A 128 -2.76 20.12 6.33
CA PRO A 128 -3.76 21.18 6.21
C PRO A 128 -3.22 22.38 5.42
N GLY A 129 -3.87 22.74 4.31
CA GLY A 129 -3.57 23.95 3.53
C GLY A 129 -2.77 23.75 2.22
N ALA A 130 -2.29 22.54 1.93
CA ALA A 130 -1.37 22.32 0.80
C ALA A 130 -1.99 22.58 -0.61
N ARG A 131 -3.31 22.40 -0.78
CA ARG A 131 -4.00 22.71 -2.06
C ARG A 131 -4.19 24.21 -2.34
N SER A 132 -4.01 25.09 -1.35
CA SER A 132 -4.21 26.54 -1.54
C SER A 132 -3.05 27.24 -2.25
N VAL A 133 -1.84 26.66 -2.21
CA VAL A 133 -0.62 27.28 -2.74
C VAL A 133 -0.44 27.02 -4.24
N SER A 134 -1.00 25.92 -4.76
CA SER A 134 -0.82 25.54 -6.17
C SER A 134 -1.55 26.44 -7.18
N SER A 135 -2.51 27.26 -6.75
CA SER A 135 -3.25 28.16 -7.66
C SER A 135 -2.63 29.55 -7.80
N GLU A 136 -1.69 29.95 -6.94
CA GLU A 136 -1.05 31.29 -6.99
C GLU A 136 0.32 31.27 -7.69
N ALA A 137 0.90 30.09 -7.93
CA ALA A 137 2.21 29.97 -8.61
C ALA A 137 2.12 29.92 -10.15
N ILE A 138 0.91 30.07 -10.72
CA ILE A 138 0.67 30.12 -12.18
C ILE A 138 -0.17 31.37 -12.49
N GLN A 139 0.41 32.55 -12.28
CA GLN A 139 -0.03 33.81 -12.91
C GLN A 139 1.18 34.60 -13.37
#